data_AF-A0AAQ0MKP2-F1
#
_entry.id   AF-A0AAQ0MKP2-F1
#
_cell.length_a   1.000
_cell.length_b   1.000
_cell.length_c   1.000
_cell.angle_alpha   90.00
_cell.angle_beta   90.00
_cell.angle_gamma   90.00
#
_symmetry.space_group_name_H-M   'P 1'
#
loop_
_entity.id
_entity.type
_entity.pdbx_description
1 polymer ?
#
loop_
_entity_poly.entity_id
_entity_poly.type
_entity_poly.pdbx_seq_one_letter_code
_entity_poly.pdbx_strand_id
1 'polypeptide(L)'
;MSHFKQNNKSIGLNFHKNPTSDRITLIYKALYQLNDIILGLIFLCGSFLFFNSSTVTTGTVLFVIGSIQMTIRPLIAFTHDLHLAFKHKL
;
A
#
# COMPACT_ATOMS: atom_id res chain seq x y z
N MET A 1 -3.40 -36.24 -44.34
CA MET A 1 -2.75 -34.97 -43.95
C MET A 1 -3.84 -34.00 -43.49
N SER A 2 -4.29 -34.14 -42.24
CA SER A 2 -5.40 -33.34 -41.70
C SER A 2 -4.87 -31.97 -41.27
N HIS A 3 -5.32 -30.91 -41.93
CA HIS A 3 -5.08 -29.53 -41.53
C HIS A 3 -5.74 -29.25 -40.18
N PHE A 4 -4.95 -29.26 -39.10
CA PHE A 4 -5.33 -28.64 -37.84
C PHE A 4 -5.37 -27.12 -38.04
N LYS A 5 -6.58 -26.59 -38.21
CA LYS A 5 -6.84 -25.14 -38.24
C LYS A 5 -6.69 -24.60 -36.82
N GLN A 6 -5.53 -24.00 -36.54
CA GLN A 6 -5.26 -23.28 -35.30
C GLN A 6 -6.15 -22.04 -35.25
N ASN A 7 -7.21 -22.10 -34.44
CA ASN A 7 -8.16 -21.01 -34.27
C ASN A 7 -7.58 -20.00 -33.27
N ASN A 8 -6.94 -18.97 -33.81
CA ASN A 8 -6.27 -17.93 -33.05
C ASN A 8 -7.27 -16.93 -32.46
N LYS A 9 -7.21 -16.79 -31.13
CA LYS A 9 -7.26 -15.54 -30.37
C LYS A 9 -8.53 -14.70 -30.46
N SER A 10 -9.36 -14.83 -29.42
CA SER A 10 -9.76 -13.66 -28.62
C SER A 10 -10.15 -14.11 -27.21
N ILE A 11 -9.20 -14.06 -26.28
CA ILE A 11 -9.54 -14.09 -24.85
C ILE A 11 -10.17 -12.72 -24.58
N GLY A 12 -11.48 -12.65 -24.80
CA GLY A 12 -12.31 -11.50 -24.44
C GLY A 12 -12.37 -11.40 -22.92
N LEU A 13 -11.35 -10.80 -22.31
CA LEU A 13 -11.40 -10.34 -20.93
C LEU A 13 -12.36 -9.14 -20.87
N ASN A 14 -13.65 -9.42 -20.97
CA ASN A 14 -14.71 -8.48 -20.63
C ASN A 14 -14.73 -8.37 -19.11
N PHE A 15 -13.74 -7.68 -18.54
CA PHE A 15 -13.85 -7.13 -17.20
C PHE A 15 -14.95 -6.09 -17.26
N HIS A 16 -16.18 -6.52 -16.99
CA HIS A 16 -17.32 -5.66 -16.72
C HIS A 16 -17.03 -4.94 -15.39
N LYS A 17 -16.09 -3.99 -15.43
CA LYS A 17 -15.74 -3.14 -14.31
C LYS A 17 -16.92 -2.20 -14.12
N ASN A 18 -17.79 -2.57 -13.19
CA ASN A 18 -18.94 -1.77 -12.80
C ASN A 18 -18.46 -0.31 -12.53
N PRO A 19 -18.83 0.68 -13.35
CA PRO A 19 -18.26 2.03 -13.30
C PRO A 19 -18.68 2.83 -12.06
N THR A 20 -19.52 2.25 -11.19
CA THR A 20 -20.05 2.90 -9.99
C THR A 20 -19.24 2.63 -8.73
N SER A 21 -18.28 1.69 -8.74
CA SER A 21 -17.42 1.35 -7.59
C SER A 21 -16.10 2.16 -7.51
N ASP A 22 -15.94 3.14 -8.40
CA ASP A 22 -14.61 3.67 -8.72
C ASP A 22 -14.15 4.85 -7.86
N ARG A 23 -15.04 5.70 -7.35
CA ARG A 23 -14.62 6.94 -6.66
C ARG A 23 -14.05 6.68 -5.26
N ILE A 24 -14.70 5.82 -4.49
CA ILE A 24 -14.30 5.49 -3.12
C ILE A 24 -12.93 4.80 -3.16
N THR A 25 -12.79 3.73 -3.95
CA THR A 25 -11.53 3.00 -4.10
C THR A 25 -10.36 3.89 -4.54
N LEU A 26 -10.61 4.86 -5.43
CA LEU A 26 -9.59 5.83 -5.85
C LEU A 26 -9.18 6.79 -4.73
N ILE A 27 -10.13 7.30 -3.93
CA ILE A 27 -9.84 8.15 -2.78
C ILE A 27 -9.01 7.39 -1.75
N TYR A 28 -9.40 6.15 -1.40
CA TYR A 28 -8.63 5.32 -0.47
C TYR A 28 -7.21 5.03 -1.01
N LYS A 29 -7.07 4.70 -2.30
CA LYS A 29 -5.75 4.54 -2.95
C LYS A 29 -4.91 5.81 -2.87
N ALA A 30 -5.49 6.98 -3.12
CA ALA A 30 -4.80 8.26 -3.04
C ALA A 30 -4.38 8.57 -1.60
N LEU A 31 -5.23 8.31 -0.59
CA LEU A 31 -4.91 8.49 0.83
C LEU A 31 -3.75 7.58 1.26
N TYR A 32 -3.75 6.32 0.80
CA TYR A 32 -2.64 5.40 1.02
C TYR A 32 -1.34 5.93 0.40
N GLN A 33 -1.36 6.34 -0.87
CA GLN A 33 -0.18 6.89 -1.52
C GLN A 33 0.34 8.15 -0.82
N LEU A 34 -0.58 9.02 -0.39
CA LEU A 34 -0.26 10.24 0.33
C LEU A 34 0.37 9.93 1.69
N ASN A 35 -0.15 8.95 2.43
CA ASN A 35 0.46 8.50 3.68
C ASN A 35 1.92 8.06 3.47
N ASP A 36 2.20 7.33 2.39
CA ASP A 36 3.56 6.84 2.10
C ASP A 36 4.49 8.00 1.71
N ILE A 37 3.98 9.04 1.03
CA ILE A 37 4.72 10.27 0.74
C ILE A 37 5.02 11.04 2.02
N ILE A 38 4.02 11.24 2.90
CA ILE A 38 4.20 11.92 4.19
C ILE A 38 5.25 11.18 5.04
N LEU A 39 5.16 9.85 5.08
CA LEU A 39 6.13 9.00 5.78
C LEU A 39 7.56 9.25 5.25
N GLY A 40 7.73 9.24 3.93
CA GLY A 40 9.02 9.53 3.30
C GLY A 40 9.56 10.92 3.64
N LEU A 41 8.70 11.93 3.67
CA LEU A 41 9.08 13.31 4.02
C LEU A 41 9.48 13.44 5.50
N ILE A 42 8.78 12.77 6.41
CA ILE A 42 9.13 12.74 7.84
C ILE A 42 10.52 12.12 8.04
N PHE A 43 10.79 10.98 7.41
CA PHE A 43 12.09 10.32 7.50
C PHE A 43 13.21 11.14 6.85
N LEU A 44 12.94 11.76 5.70
CA LEU A 44 13.90 12.64 5.04
C LEU A 44 14.24 13.86 5.90
N CYS A 45 13.22 14.53 6.47
CA CYS A 45 13.42 15.66 7.37
C CYS A 45 14.17 15.26 8.65
N GLY A 46 13.78 14.14 9.26
CA GLY A 46 14.49 13.54 10.40
C GLY A 46 15.96 13.27 10.09
N SER A 47 16.25 12.75 8.89
CA SER A 47 17.63 12.49 8.44
C SER A 47 18.50 13.74 8.43
N PHE A 48 17.95 14.88 7.99
CA PHE A 48 18.68 16.16 8.05
C PHE A 48 18.90 16.64 9.49
N LEU A 49 17.90 16.45 10.38
CA LEU A 49 18.00 16.83 11.78
C LEU A 49 19.04 16.00 12.56
N PHE A 50 19.38 14.80 12.09
CA PHE A 50 20.44 13.97 12.69
C PHE A 50 21.86 14.48 12.45
N PHE A 51 22.09 15.43 11.52
CA PHE A 51 23.44 15.94 11.24
C PHE A 51 23.99 16.90 12.29
N ASN A 52 23.14 17.46 13.15
CA ASN A 52 23.56 18.42 14.18
C ASN A 52 23.14 17.94 15.58
N SER A 53 24.10 17.90 16.51
CA SER A 53 23.89 17.46 17.89
C SER A 53 22.77 18.22 18.62
N SER A 54 22.52 19.49 18.28
CA SER A 54 21.43 20.26 18.89
C SER A 54 20.04 19.87 18.38
N THR A 55 19.93 19.29 17.19
CA THR A 55 18.68 18.90 16.55
C THR A 55 18.41 17.39 16.57
N VAL A 56 19.38 16.58 17.00
CA VAL A 56 19.29 15.12 17.10
C VAL A 56 18.07 14.67 17.93
N THR A 57 17.77 15.33 19.05
CA THR A 57 16.59 14.98 19.87
C THR A 57 15.30 15.15 19.08
N THR A 58 15.16 16.27 18.35
CA THR A 58 14.00 16.53 17.49
C THR A 58 13.92 15.53 16.32
N GLY A 59 15.06 15.23 15.69
CA GLY A 59 15.16 14.20 14.66
C GLY A 59 14.76 12.81 15.16
N THR A 60 15.14 12.46 16.39
CA THR A 60 14.79 11.20 17.04
C THR A 60 13.29 11.09 17.29
N VAL A 61 12.64 12.15 17.77
CA VAL A 61 11.18 12.17 17.96
C VAL A 61 10.45 11.98 16.63
N LEU A 62 10.88 12.67 15.56
CA LEU A 62 10.32 12.49 14.21
C LEU A 62 10.54 11.07 13.68
N PHE A 63 11.71 10.49 13.94
CA PHE A 63 12.02 9.11 13.54
C PHE A 63 11.11 8.09 14.24
N VAL A 64 10.86 8.25 15.54
CA VAL A 64 9.93 7.39 16.29
C VAL A 64 8.51 7.50 15.74
N ILE A 65 8.03 8.73 15.50
CA ILE A 65 6.70 8.96 14.92
C ILE A 65 6.58 8.32 13.53
N GLY A 66 7.58 8.54 12.66
CA GLY A 66 7.63 7.94 11.33
C GLY A 66 7.66 6.40 11.37
N SER A 67 8.38 5.82 12.32
CA SER A 67 8.45 4.35 12.50
C SER A 67 7.11 3.75 12.93
N ILE A 68 6.40 4.41 13.85
CA ILE A 68 5.05 4.00 14.25
C ILE A 68 4.11 4.09 13.04
N GLN A 69 4.14 5.20 12.29
CA GLN A 69 3.31 5.39 11.10
C GLN A 69 3.59 4.32 10.02
N MET A 70 4.85 3.92 9.85
CA MET A 70 5.23 2.85 8.92
C MET A 70 4.60 1.51 9.30
N THR A 71 4.48 1.24 10.60
CA THR A 71 3.99 -0.03 11.15
C THR A 71 2.48 -0.19 11.02
N ILE A 72 1.72 0.92 10.97
CA ILE A 72 0.25 0.89 10.91
C ILE A 72 -0.26 0.15 9.66
N ARG A 73 0.33 0.39 8.49
CA ARG A 73 -0.10 -0.23 7.22
C ARG A 73 0.00 -1.77 7.23
N PRO A 74 1.17 -2.38 7.54
CA PRO A 74 1.28 -3.84 7.63
C PRO A 74 0.46 -4.41 8.79
N LEU A 75 0.24 -3.67 9.89
CA LEU A 75 -0.59 -4.14 11.00
C LEU A 75 -2.07 -4.31 10.60
N ILE A 76 -2.60 -3.38 9.81
CA ILE A 76 -3.98 -3.48 9.27
C ILE A 76 -4.09 -4.67 8.32
N ALA A 77 -3.15 -4.83 7.39
CA ALA A 77 -3.12 -5.96 6.45
C ALA A 77 -3.00 -7.30 7.19
N PHE A 78 -2.10 -7.39 8.18
CA PHE A 78 -1.91 -8.58 9.00
C PHE A 78 -3.17 -8.95 9.79
N THR A 79 -3.87 -7.98 10.38
CA THR A 79 -5.12 -8.22 11.11
C THR A 79 -6.22 -8.74 10.17
N HIS A 80 -6.30 -8.20 8.96
CA HIS A 80 -7.23 -8.66 7.94
C HIS A 80 -6.93 -10.11 7.53
N ASP A 81 -5.67 -10.41 7.22
CA ASP A 81 -5.25 -11.74 6.79
C ASP A 81 -5.42 -12.79 7.89
N LEU A 82 -5.12 -12.44 9.15
CA LEU A 82 -5.40 -13.31 10.30
C LEU A 82 -6.89 -13.60 10.44
N HIS A 83 -7.76 -12.59 10.35
CA HIS A 83 -9.20 -12.79 10.47
C HIS A 83 -9.74 -13.72 9.37
N LEU A 84 -9.29 -13.56 8.13
CA LEU A 84 -9.66 -14.48 7.03
C LEU A 84 -9.12 -15.90 7.28
N ALA A 85 -7.87 -16.03 7.73
CA ALA A 85 -7.25 -17.32 8.03
C ALA A 85 -8.00 -18.09 9.13
N PHE A 86 -8.51 -17.39 10.16
CA PHE A 86 -9.32 -18.01 11.20
C PHE A 86 -10.73 -18.40 10.72
N LYS A 87 -11.35 -17.58 9.85
CA LYS A 87 -12.71 -17.85 9.37
C LYS A 87 -12.79 -19.04 8.40
N HIS A 88 -11.71 -19.33 7.67
CA HIS A 88 -11.66 -20.45 6.72
C HIS A 88 -11.35 -21.81 7.38
N LYS A 89 -11.17 -21.84 8.70
CA LYS A 89 -10.84 -23.04 9.48
C LYS A 89 -12.02 -23.60 10.30
N LEU A 90 -13.21 -23.01 10.17
CA LEU A 90 -14.50 -23.47 10.73
C LEU A 90 -15.39 -23.97 9.58
#